data_AF-A0A5C8NK66-F1
#
_entry.id   AF-A0A5C8NK66-F1
#
_cell.length_a   1.000
_cell.length_b   1.000
_cell.length_c   1.000
_cell.angle_alpha   90.00
_cell.angle_beta   90.00
_cell.angle_gamma   90.00
#
_symmetry.space_group_name_H-M   'P 1'
#
loop_
_entity.id
_entity.type
_entity.pdbx_description
1 polymer ?
#
loop_
_entity_poly.entity_id
_entity_poly.type
_entity_poly.pdbx_seq_one_letter_code
_entity_poly.pdbx_strand_id
1 'polypeptide(L)'
;MLIQCTKKLLDRMKVQPQPRIEENPIFLWHANLITMNRRQTVILMNDQSKYVIVLYGLKGKDFSKINEWIRQAIRNVFREEGIWEKIIDDYLHQAGDVVFTKTKDRSSVAKLNRACGDVQFFEDLLDPDSVIQSNISFEVSRTLVGDGKNDYFQPNEKLYQDLHQWTGEEIFSMKAVELKVTLMLDKYHVWRRLIVPLHRTFQQLHDIVQVAFSWQDYHLHEFYICDQTKPGKITSINHPSFTKEGYKPIVNLVCDEEAFAYPVDDVEMRMETGIKLSEYIPKSKVLRYNYDFGDNWRHRMDVLRVIDNYKHNHPVCLAGDGKAPPEDVGGEGGYEEFLRIIENPEDPDFVHMERWVIGQGFEEFDMERMNQMLKEK
;
A
#
# COMPACT_ATOMS: atom_id res chain seq x y z
N MET A 1 10.91 -21.41 -17.75
CA MET A 1 10.59 -21.09 -16.35
C MET A 1 10.29 -22.41 -15.71
N LEU A 2 11.08 -22.81 -14.72
CA LEU A 2 10.92 -24.15 -14.14
C LEU A 2 9.99 -24.08 -12.93
N ILE A 3 8.94 -24.89 -12.95
CA ILE A 3 7.96 -24.99 -11.87
C ILE A 3 8.05 -26.38 -11.24
N GLN A 4 8.51 -26.43 -10.00
CA GLN A 4 8.75 -27.64 -9.23
C GLN A 4 7.49 -28.00 -8.45
N CYS A 5 6.69 -28.91 -9.00
CA CYS A 5 5.35 -29.18 -8.52
C CYS A 5 5.28 -30.34 -7.53
N THR A 6 4.40 -30.21 -6.54
CA THR A 6 3.95 -31.36 -5.76
C THR A 6 3.22 -32.37 -6.65
N LYS A 7 3.25 -33.65 -6.25
CA LYS A 7 2.55 -34.73 -6.97
C LYS A 7 1.07 -34.39 -7.17
N LYS A 8 0.42 -33.84 -6.13
CA LYS A 8 -1.00 -33.43 -6.17
C LYS A 8 -1.29 -32.44 -7.30
N LEU A 9 -0.41 -31.46 -7.53
CA LEU A 9 -0.58 -30.50 -8.62
C LEU A 9 -0.32 -31.12 -9.99
N LEU A 10 0.75 -31.94 -10.13
CA LEU A 10 1.04 -32.66 -11.38
C LEU A 10 -0.12 -33.56 -11.81
N ASP A 11 -0.65 -34.35 -10.87
CA ASP A 11 -1.79 -35.25 -11.11
C ASP A 11 -3.03 -34.45 -11.53
N ARG A 12 -3.26 -33.28 -10.91
CA ARG A 12 -4.39 -32.39 -11.25
C ARG A 12 -4.27 -31.75 -12.64
N MET A 13 -3.05 -31.40 -13.06
CA MET A 13 -2.75 -30.84 -14.38
C MET A 13 -2.69 -31.92 -15.46
N LYS A 14 -2.55 -33.19 -15.08
CA LYS A 14 -2.31 -34.34 -15.99
C LYS A 14 -1.05 -34.13 -16.86
N VAL A 15 -0.02 -33.52 -16.28
CA VAL A 15 1.25 -33.23 -16.97
C VAL A 15 2.31 -34.23 -16.52
N GLN A 16 3.07 -34.78 -17.48
CA GLN A 16 4.26 -35.55 -17.17
C GLN A 16 5.43 -34.61 -16.87
N PRO A 17 6.03 -34.68 -15.66
CA PRO A 17 7.13 -33.80 -15.30
C PRO A 17 8.39 -34.15 -16.10
N GLN A 18 9.10 -33.12 -16.56
CA GLN A 18 10.39 -33.26 -17.22
C GLN A 18 11.53 -33.47 -16.20
N PRO A 19 12.69 -33.98 -16.63
CA PRO A 19 13.90 -33.97 -15.82
C PRO A 19 14.26 -32.55 -15.38
N ARG A 20 14.86 -32.43 -14.20
CA ARG A 20 15.32 -31.13 -13.71
C ARG A 20 16.55 -30.70 -14.49
N ILE A 21 16.54 -29.46 -14.96
CA ILE A 21 17.69 -28.74 -15.50
C ILE A 21 18.20 -27.73 -14.47
N GLU A 22 19.49 -27.43 -14.50
CA GLU A 22 20.03 -26.29 -13.77
C GLU A 22 19.60 -25.00 -14.43
N GLU A 23 19.11 -24.07 -13.62
CA GLU A 23 18.57 -22.79 -14.04
C GLU A 23 18.88 -21.78 -12.93
N ASN A 24 18.93 -20.49 -13.26
CA ASN A 24 19.11 -19.46 -12.24
C ASN A 24 17.93 -19.51 -11.23
N PRO A 25 18.18 -19.60 -9.91
CA PRO A 25 17.13 -19.74 -8.90
C PRO A 25 16.05 -18.65 -8.90
N ILE A 26 16.32 -17.46 -9.43
CA ILE A 26 15.30 -16.41 -9.58
C ILE A 26 14.18 -16.80 -10.56
N PHE A 27 14.45 -17.69 -11.53
CA PHE A 27 13.48 -18.21 -12.50
C PHE A 27 12.87 -19.56 -12.10
N LEU A 28 13.25 -20.08 -10.92
CA LEU A 28 12.74 -21.32 -10.35
C LEU A 28 11.61 -21.01 -9.36
N TRP A 29 10.52 -21.75 -9.48
CA TRP A 29 9.38 -21.65 -8.57
C TRP A 29 8.97 -23.03 -8.07
N HIS A 30 8.53 -23.12 -6.82
CA HIS A 30 7.85 -24.30 -6.28
C HIS A 30 6.36 -24.09 -6.33
N ALA A 31 5.59 -25.15 -6.59
CA ALA A 31 4.14 -25.03 -6.73
C ALA A 31 3.38 -26.13 -6.00
N ASN A 32 2.35 -25.74 -5.24
CA ASN A 32 1.44 -26.66 -4.57
C ASN A 32 -0.02 -26.37 -4.91
N LEU A 33 -0.87 -27.40 -4.77
CA LEU A 33 -2.30 -27.30 -4.92
C LEU A 33 -2.98 -27.48 -3.55
N ILE A 34 -3.64 -26.44 -3.05
CA ILE A 34 -4.44 -26.49 -1.84
C ILE A 34 -5.93 -26.28 -2.16
N THR A 35 -6.76 -26.50 -1.15
CA THR A 35 -8.18 -26.16 -1.20
C THR A 35 -8.41 -25.06 -0.18
N MET A 36 -8.93 -23.91 -0.63
CA MET A 36 -9.24 -22.75 0.21
C MET A 36 -10.66 -22.32 -0.15
N ASN A 37 -11.55 -22.17 0.85
CA ASN A 37 -12.97 -21.89 0.62
C ASN A 37 -13.65 -22.81 -0.40
N ARG A 38 -13.34 -24.11 -0.31
CA ARG A 38 -13.82 -25.17 -1.23
C ARG A 38 -13.42 -24.95 -2.69
N ARG A 39 -12.51 -24.01 -2.97
CA ARG A 39 -11.99 -23.74 -4.31
C ARG A 39 -10.54 -24.20 -4.44
N GLN A 40 -10.16 -24.61 -5.65
CA GLN A 40 -8.81 -25.07 -5.93
C GLN A 40 -7.88 -23.86 -6.06
N THR A 41 -6.78 -23.88 -5.30
CA THR A 41 -5.85 -22.75 -5.21
C THR A 41 -4.43 -23.25 -5.44
N VAL A 42 -3.74 -22.64 -6.39
CA VAL A 42 -2.33 -22.93 -6.68
C VAL A 42 -1.47 -21.86 -6.01
N ILE A 43 -0.52 -22.31 -5.19
CA ILE A 43 0.46 -21.46 -4.52
C ILE A 43 1.79 -21.64 -5.22
N LEU A 44 2.36 -20.55 -5.70
CA LEU A 44 3.71 -20.49 -6.25
C LEU A 44 4.63 -19.83 -5.22
N MET A 45 5.83 -20.37 -5.01
CA MET A 45 6.84 -19.79 -4.13
C MET A 45 8.19 -19.77 -4.86
N ASN A 46 8.81 -18.60 -5.01
CA ASN A 46 10.10 -18.47 -5.67
C ASN A 46 11.20 -19.26 -4.92
N ASP A 47 12.07 -19.97 -5.65
CA ASP A 47 13.11 -20.83 -5.03
C ASP A 47 14.13 -20.03 -4.24
N GLN A 48 14.45 -18.80 -4.65
CA GLN A 48 15.44 -17.96 -4.00
C GLN A 48 14.79 -17.05 -2.94
N SER A 49 13.93 -16.14 -3.37
CA SER A 49 13.36 -15.11 -2.50
C SER A 49 12.24 -15.60 -1.60
N LYS A 50 11.67 -16.78 -1.86
CA LYS A 50 10.46 -17.29 -1.19
C LYS A 50 9.21 -16.43 -1.43
N TYR A 51 9.28 -15.46 -2.34
CA TYR A 51 8.13 -14.65 -2.71
C TYR A 51 6.97 -15.54 -3.18
N VAL A 52 5.76 -15.25 -2.69
CA VAL A 52 4.58 -16.08 -2.90
C VAL A 52 3.63 -15.41 -3.90
N ILE A 53 3.10 -16.21 -4.82
CA ILE A 53 2.03 -15.81 -5.74
C ILE A 53 0.87 -16.78 -5.61
N VAL A 54 -0.34 -16.23 -5.48
CA VAL A 54 -1.56 -17.00 -5.22
C VAL A 54 -2.51 -16.94 -6.43
N LEU A 55 -2.85 -18.12 -6.94
CA LEU A 55 -3.87 -18.34 -7.97
C LEU A 55 -5.08 -19.03 -7.34
N TYR A 56 -6.15 -18.29 -7.10
CA TYR A 56 -7.35 -18.76 -6.41
C TYR A 56 -8.47 -19.15 -7.39
N GLY A 57 -9.37 -20.02 -6.96
CA GLY A 57 -10.63 -20.22 -7.68
C GLY A 57 -10.54 -21.02 -8.97
N LEU A 58 -9.41 -21.67 -9.26
CA LEU A 58 -9.15 -22.33 -10.54
C LEU A 58 -10.15 -23.47 -10.80
N LYS A 59 -10.80 -23.45 -11.96
CA LYS A 59 -11.76 -24.46 -12.43
C LYS A 59 -11.05 -25.50 -13.32
N GLY A 60 -11.75 -26.58 -13.63
CA GLY A 60 -11.32 -27.64 -14.56
C GLY A 60 -10.54 -27.13 -15.78
N LYS A 61 -11.17 -26.20 -16.52
CA LYS A 61 -10.65 -25.58 -17.75
C LYS A 61 -9.39 -24.71 -17.54
N ASP A 62 -9.21 -24.15 -16.35
CA ASP A 62 -8.12 -23.21 -16.08
C ASP A 62 -6.78 -23.97 -15.94
N PHE A 63 -6.82 -25.21 -15.47
CA PHE A 63 -5.62 -26.06 -15.40
C PHE A 63 -5.08 -26.45 -16.79
N SER A 64 -5.91 -26.44 -17.84
CA SER A 64 -5.44 -26.61 -19.22
C SER A 64 -4.66 -25.40 -19.73
N LYS A 65 -4.81 -24.24 -19.08
CA LYS A 65 -4.13 -22.97 -19.39
C LYS A 65 -3.20 -22.52 -18.27
N ILE A 66 -2.78 -23.44 -17.40
CA ILE A 66 -2.04 -23.11 -16.20
C ILE A 66 -0.72 -22.38 -16.50
N ASN A 67 -0.08 -22.67 -17.64
CA ASN A 67 1.12 -21.98 -18.10
C ASN A 67 0.86 -20.49 -18.34
N GLU A 68 -0.27 -20.15 -18.97
CA GLU A 68 -0.69 -18.78 -19.21
C GLU A 68 -0.99 -18.08 -17.89
N TRP A 69 -1.71 -18.75 -16.98
CA TRP A 69 -2.03 -18.22 -15.65
C TRP A 69 -0.79 -17.92 -14.82
N ILE A 70 0.20 -18.83 -14.79
CA ILE A 70 1.45 -18.61 -14.04
C ILE A 70 2.19 -17.38 -14.57
N ARG A 71 2.35 -17.25 -15.89
CA ARG A 71 3.04 -16.11 -16.50
C ARG A 71 2.29 -14.80 -16.28
N GLN A 72 0.96 -14.82 -16.40
CA GLN A 72 0.12 -13.66 -16.14
C GLN A 72 0.16 -13.24 -14.67
N ALA A 73 0.16 -14.20 -13.75
CA ALA A 73 0.25 -13.92 -12.31
C ALA A 73 1.57 -13.26 -11.95
N ILE A 74 2.71 -13.79 -12.43
CA ILE A 74 4.02 -13.17 -12.22
C ILE A 74 4.05 -11.76 -12.79
N ARG A 75 3.58 -11.56 -14.04
CA ARG A 75 3.53 -10.23 -14.65
C ARG A 75 2.69 -9.24 -13.85
N ASN A 76 1.47 -9.63 -13.49
CA ASN A 76 0.53 -8.75 -12.82
C ASN A 76 1.01 -8.39 -11.41
N VAL A 77 1.44 -9.39 -10.63
CA VAL A 77 1.96 -9.18 -9.28
C VAL A 77 3.23 -8.33 -9.32
N PHE A 78 4.17 -8.58 -10.24
CA PHE A 78 5.39 -7.76 -10.35
C PHE A 78 5.07 -6.32 -10.75
N ARG A 79 4.12 -6.12 -11.69
CA ARG A 79 3.70 -4.79 -12.10
C ARG A 79 3.06 -4.02 -10.96
N GLU A 80 2.22 -4.68 -10.17
CA GLU A 80 1.55 -4.08 -9.01
C GLU A 80 2.51 -3.85 -7.83
N GLU A 81 3.58 -4.64 -7.69
CA GLU A 81 4.73 -4.30 -6.83
C GLU A 81 5.54 -3.08 -7.34
N GLY A 82 5.19 -2.54 -8.52
CA GLY A 82 5.85 -1.38 -9.11
C GLY A 82 7.10 -1.68 -9.93
N ILE A 83 7.39 -2.95 -10.18
CA ILE A 83 8.55 -3.37 -10.97
C ILE A 83 8.37 -2.86 -12.40
N TRP A 84 9.44 -2.31 -12.97
CA TRP A 84 9.41 -1.69 -14.28
C TRP A 84 9.05 -2.72 -15.37
N GLU A 85 8.10 -2.38 -16.26
CA GLU A 85 7.61 -3.29 -17.31
C GLU A 85 8.74 -3.89 -18.15
N LYS A 86 9.80 -3.12 -18.45
CA LYS A 86 11.01 -3.62 -19.14
C LYS A 86 11.63 -4.81 -18.41
N ILE A 87 11.80 -4.71 -17.09
CA ILE A 87 12.40 -5.78 -16.27
C ILE A 87 11.48 -6.99 -16.21
N ILE A 88 10.16 -6.79 -16.19
CA ILE A 88 9.17 -7.87 -16.24
C ILE A 88 9.24 -8.60 -17.58
N ASP A 89 9.35 -7.85 -18.69
CA ASP A 89 9.52 -8.39 -20.03
C ASP A 89 10.81 -9.21 -20.14
N ASP A 90 11.94 -8.63 -19.72
CA ASP A 90 13.24 -9.30 -19.71
C ASP A 90 13.20 -10.56 -18.83
N TYR A 91 12.58 -10.49 -17.64
CA TYR A 91 12.46 -11.62 -16.73
C TYR A 91 11.66 -12.75 -17.37
N LEU A 92 10.49 -12.46 -17.96
CA LEU A 92 9.64 -13.47 -18.57
C LEU A 92 10.20 -14.01 -19.89
N HIS A 93 10.97 -13.20 -20.62
CA HIS A 93 11.70 -13.63 -21.80
C HIS A 93 12.83 -14.60 -21.42
N GLN A 94 13.73 -14.18 -20.51
CA GLN A 94 14.86 -14.98 -20.06
C GLN A 94 14.41 -16.26 -19.34
N ALA A 95 13.33 -16.18 -18.56
CA ALA A 95 12.77 -17.35 -17.92
C ALA A 95 12.33 -18.38 -18.97
N GLY A 96 11.89 -17.99 -20.17
CA GLY A 96 11.42 -18.91 -21.22
C GLY A 96 10.12 -19.65 -20.85
N ASP A 97 9.73 -20.64 -21.65
CA ASP A 97 8.46 -21.37 -21.51
C ASP A 97 8.32 -22.11 -20.18
N VAL A 98 7.08 -22.26 -19.69
CA VAL A 98 6.80 -22.97 -18.43
C VAL A 98 7.06 -24.47 -18.61
N VAL A 99 7.97 -25.00 -17.78
CA VAL A 99 8.33 -26.42 -17.73
C VAL A 99 8.09 -26.94 -16.32
N PHE A 100 7.41 -28.07 -16.21
CA PHE A 100 7.10 -28.67 -14.91
C PHE A 100 8.07 -29.80 -14.56
N THR A 101 8.54 -29.80 -13.32
CA THR A 101 9.34 -30.89 -12.76
C THR A 101 8.71 -31.42 -11.48
N LYS A 102 9.25 -32.54 -10.97
CA LYS A 102 8.99 -32.96 -9.60
C LYS A 102 9.60 -31.97 -8.60
N THR A 103 9.13 -32.02 -7.36
CA THR A 103 9.67 -31.25 -6.22
C THR A 103 11.19 -31.43 -6.09
N LYS A 104 11.89 -30.35 -5.73
CA LYS A 104 13.35 -30.30 -5.53
C LYS A 104 13.86 -31.26 -4.46
N ASP A 105 13.34 -31.07 -3.25
CA ASP A 105 13.80 -31.72 -2.02
C ASP A 105 12.76 -31.51 -0.90
N ARG A 106 12.92 -32.23 0.23
CA ARG A 106 11.96 -32.17 1.35
C ARG A 106 11.95 -30.82 2.07
N SER A 107 13.08 -30.11 2.14
CA SER A 107 13.18 -28.80 2.80
C SER A 107 12.39 -27.74 2.02
N SER A 108 12.56 -27.70 0.71
CA SER A 108 11.80 -26.79 -0.17
C SER A 108 10.29 -27.05 -0.09
N VAL A 109 9.88 -28.31 -0.01
CA VAL A 109 8.46 -28.68 0.18
C VAL A 109 7.94 -28.25 1.55
N ALA A 110 8.73 -28.37 2.62
CA ALA A 110 8.33 -27.90 3.95
C ALA A 110 8.12 -26.39 3.97
N LYS A 111 9.01 -25.62 3.33
CA LYS A 111 8.88 -24.15 3.19
C LYS A 111 7.64 -23.77 2.39
N LEU A 112 7.40 -24.45 1.27
CA LEU A 112 6.18 -24.26 0.46
C LEU A 112 4.90 -24.57 1.24
N ASN A 113 4.90 -25.61 2.08
CA ASN A 113 3.75 -25.95 2.91
C ASN A 113 3.51 -24.91 4.01
N ARG A 114 4.57 -24.32 4.58
CA ARG A 114 4.43 -23.17 5.48
C ARG A 114 3.78 -22.00 4.74
N ALA A 115 4.30 -21.61 3.57
CA ALA A 115 3.69 -20.57 2.74
C ALA A 115 2.20 -20.84 2.41
N CYS A 116 1.83 -22.10 2.14
CA CYS A 116 0.42 -22.47 1.96
C CYS A 116 -0.44 -22.22 3.20
N GLY A 117 0.12 -22.40 4.39
CA GLY A 117 -0.55 -22.09 5.66
C GLY A 117 -0.63 -20.58 5.88
N ASP A 118 0.45 -19.86 5.58
CA ASP A 118 0.52 -18.40 5.74
C ASP A 118 -0.55 -17.70 4.89
N VAL A 119 -0.77 -18.17 3.66
CA VAL A 119 -1.83 -17.70 2.76
C VAL A 119 -3.23 -17.78 3.38
N GLN A 120 -3.51 -18.78 4.24
CA GLN A 120 -4.82 -18.94 4.87
C GLN A 120 -5.10 -17.88 5.93
N PHE A 121 -4.08 -17.25 6.52
CA PHE A 121 -4.29 -16.15 7.48
C PHE A 121 -4.76 -14.85 6.81
N PHE A 122 -4.55 -14.71 5.51
CA PHE A 122 -4.93 -13.52 4.74
C PHE A 122 -6.19 -13.76 3.89
N GLU A 123 -7.05 -14.71 4.30
CA GLU A 123 -8.29 -15.02 3.58
C GLU A 123 -9.24 -13.82 3.47
N ASP A 124 -9.22 -12.91 4.45
CA ASP A 124 -10.07 -11.70 4.45
C ASP A 124 -9.71 -10.72 3.32
N LEU A 125 -8.51 -10.83 2.74
CA LEU A 125 -8.06 -10.02 1.60
C LEU A 125 -8.41 -10.63 0.23
N LEU A 126 -9.16 -11.72 0.24
CA LEU A 126 -9.53 -12.44 -0.97
C LEU A 126 -10.44 -11.59 -1.87
N ASP A 127 -10.02 -11.41 -3.11
CA ASP A 127 -10.85 -10.89 -4.18
C ASP A 127 -11.62 -12.06 -4.83
N PRO A 128 -12.94 -12.20 -4.61
CA PRO A 128 -13.71 -13.33 -5.14
C PRO A 128 -13.85 -13.32 -6.68
N ASP A 129 -13.61 -12.17 -7.31
CA ASP A 129 -13.78 -11.93 -8.75
C ASP A 129 -12.46 -12.08 -9.52
N SER A 130 -11.32 -12.15 -8.81
CA SER A 130 -10.01 -12.38 -9.41
C SER A 130 -9.50 -13.81 -9.22
N VAL A 131 -8.80 -14.32 -10.24
CA VAL A 131 -7.99 -15.55 -10.11
C VAL A 131 -6.63 -15.22 -9.50
N ILE A 132 -6.04 -14.07 -9.84
CA ILE A 132 -4.72 -13.63 -9.38
C ILE A 132 -4.93 -12.79 -8.12
N GLN A 133 -4.50 -13.32 -6.97
CA GLN A 133 -4.73 -12.68 -5.68
C GLN A 133 -3.51 -11.86 -5.27
N SER A 134 -3.37 -10.66 -5.86
CA SER A 134 -2.22 -9.79 -5.61
C SER A 134 -2.10 -9.35 -4.16
N ASN A 135 -3.18 -8.89 -3.53
CA ASN A 135 -3.17 -8.43 -2.13
C ASN A 135 -2.66 -9.52 -1.17
N ILE A 136 -3.19 -10.74 -1.31
CA ILE A 136 -2.70 -11.90 -0.52
C ILE A 136 -1.23 -12.20 -0.83
N SER A 137 -0.84 -12.13 -2.12
CA SER A 137 0.56 -12.35 -2.54
C SER A 137 1.51 -11.33 -1.90
N PHE A 138 1.07 -10.08 -1.75
CA PHE A 138 1.83 -8.99 -1.12
C PHE A 138 2.02 -9.22 0.37
N GLU A 139 0.93 -9.48 1.10
CA GLU A 139 0.97 -9.60 2.55
C GLU A 139 1.76 -10.83 3.02
N VAL A 140 1.53 -11.97 2.37
CA VAL A 140 2.30 -13.20 2.65
C VAL A 140 3.79 -12.97 2.37
N SER A 141 4.12 -12.22 1.32
CA SER A 141 5.51 -11.95 0.94
C SER A 141 6.17 -10.83 1.76
N ARG A 142 5.43 -10.08 2.57
CA ARG A 142 5.94 -9.10 3.54
C ARG A 142 6.15 -9.70 4.94
N THR A 143 5.63 -10.90 5.17
CA THR A 143 5.80 -11.64 6.44
C THR A 143 7.21 -12.25 6.52
N LEU A 144 7.87 -12.09 7.68
CA LEU A 144 9.21 -12.63 7.91
C LEU A 144 9.25 -14.15 7.79
N VAL A 145 10.21 -14.67 7.03
CA VAL A 145 10.47 -16.11 6.90
C VAL A 145 11.88 -16.46 7.33
N GLY A 146 12.05 -17.64 7.94
CA GLY A 146 13.36 -18.11 8.37
C GLY A 146 14.23 -18.57 7.19
N ASP A 147 15.52 -18.23 7.24
CA ASP A 147 16.52 -18.65 6.24
C ASP A 147 16.99 -20.11 6.42
N GLY A 148 16.72 -20.67 7.61
CA GLY A 148 17.14 -22.02 8.03
C GLY A 148 18.45 -22.04 8.84
N LYS A 149 19.00 -20.89 9.20
CA LYS A 149 20.22 -20.68 10.00
C LYS A 149 19.98 -19.76 11.20
N ASN A 150 18.75 -19.73 11.72
CA ASN A 150 18.28 -18.86 12.80
C ASN A 150 18.28 -17.36 12.44
N ASP A 151 18.18 -17.02 11.16
CA ASP A 151 17.94 -15.65 10.71
C ASP A 151 16.60 -15.55 9.96
N TYR A 152 16.11 -14.33 9.80
CA TYR A 152 14.82 -14.02 9.17
C TYR A 152 14.97 -12.93 8.12
N PHE A 153 14.17 -13.02 7.07
CA PHE A 153 14.12 -11.99 6.03
C PHE A 153 12.71 -11.87 5.46
N GLN A 154 12.42 -10.72 4.83
CA GLN A 154 11.16 -10.51 4.13
C GLN A 154 11.28 -10.96 2.67
N PRO A 155 10.40 -11.86 2.18
CA PRO A 155 10.46 -12.37 0.80
C PRO A 155 10.38 -11.29 -0.30
N ASN A 156 9.60 -10.24 -0.12
CA ASN A 156 9.48 -9.12 -1.06
C ASN A 156 10.80 -8.35 -1.19
N GLU A 157 11.42 -7.96 -0.09
CA GLU A 157 12.72 -7.28 -0.11
C GLU A 157 13.78 -8.16 -0.76
N LYS A 158 13.76 -9.47 -0.46
CA LYS A 158 14.69 -10.41 -1.07
C LYS A 158 14.48 -10.53 -2.58
N LEU A 159 13.23 -10.57 -3.06
CA LEU A 159 12.91 -10.55 -4.48
C LEU A 159 13.49 -9.29 -5.15
N TYR A 160 13.33 -8.12 -4.51
CA TYR A 160 13.83 -6.86 -5.04
C TYR A 160 15.35 -6.86 -5.17
N GLN A 161 16.04 -7.32 -4.12
CA GLN A 161 17.50 -7.48 -4.15
C GLN A 161 17.93 -8.46 -5.25
N ASP A 162 17.24 -9.59 -5.40
CA ASP A 162 17.57 -10.60 -6.40
C ASP A 162 17.37 -10.07 -7.83
N LEU A 163 16.31 -9.31 -8.09
CA LEU A 163 16.06 -8.67 -9.38
C LEU A 163 17.07 -7.56 -9.67
N HIS A 164 17.44 -6.76 -8.68
CA HIS A 164 18.45 -5.72 -8.83
C HIS A 164 19.82 -6.34 -9.14
N GLN A 165 20.21 -7.40 -8.41
CA GLN A 165 21.47 -8.12 -8.67
C GLN A 165 21.50 -8.77 -10.05
N TRP A 166 20.36 -9.29 -10.52
CA TRP A 166 20.27 -9.90 -11.84
C TRP A 166 20.35 -8.89 -12.99
N THR A 167 19.70 -7.74 -12.85
CA THR A 167 19.64 -6.72 -13.92
C THR A 167 20.80 -5.72 -13.87
N GLY A 168 21.32 -5.42 -12.69
CA GLY A 168 22.21 -4.27 -12.45
C GLY A 168 21.50 -2.91 -12.58
N GLU A 169 20.17 -2.88 -12.64
CA GLU A 169 19.36 -1.67 -12.85
C GLU A 169 18.46 -1.38 -11.64
N GLU A 170 17.97 -0.14 -11.52
CA GLU A 170 16.87 0.20 -10.63
C GLU A 170 15.59 -0.54 -11.04
N ILE A 171 15.01 -1.30 -10.11
CA ILE A 171 13.93 -2.23 -10.47
C ILE A 171 12.55 -1.59 -10.55
N PHE A 172 12.36 -0.47 -9.85
CA PHE A 172 11.08 0.23 -9.80
C PHE A 172 11.04 1.38 -10.79
N SER A 173 9.87 1.56 -11.40
CA SER A 173 9.59 2.74 -12.20
C SER A 173 8.09 2.95 -12.26
N MET A 174 7.58 3.79 -11.38
CA MET A 174 6.15 4.08 -11.31
C MET A 174 5.84 5.56 -11.43
N LYS A 175 4.59 5.84 -11.80
CA LYS A 175 4.06 7.19 -11.69
C LYS A 175 3.75 7.51 -10.24
N ALA A 176 4.21 8.66 -9.77
CA ALA A 176 3.96 9.16 -8.43
C ALA A 176 3.59 10.65 -8.48
N VAL A 177 3.03 11.15 -7.39
CA VAL A 177 2.73 12.56 -7.20
C VAL A 177 3.52 13.09 -6.03
N GLU A 178 4.09 14.28 -6.19
CA GLU A 178 4.64 15.03 -5.07
C GLU A 178 3.56 15.99 -4.51
N LEU A 179 3.20 15.79 -3.25
CA LEU A 179 2.19 16.53 -2.52
C LEU A 179 2.85 17.38 -1.43
N LYS A 180 2.42 18.63 -1.27
CA LYS A 180 2.61 19.37 -0.01
C LYS A 180 1.31 19.29 0.78
N VAL A 181 1.34 18.58 1.91
CA VAL A 181 0.22 18.45 2.85
C VAL A 181 0.43 19.47 3.96
N THR A 182 -0.46 20.45 4.07
CA THR A 182 -0.40 21.51 5.09
C THR A 182 -1.63 21.41 5.98
N LEU A 183 -1.41 21.26 7.29
CA LEU A 183 -2.47 21.37 8.28
C LEU A 183 -2.80 22.85 8.46
N MET A 184 -4.09 23.18 8.33
CA MET A 184 -4.57 24.55 8.30
C MET A 184 -4.82 25.04 9.73
N LEU A 185 -3.80 25.67 10.32
CA LEU A 185 -3.86 26.35 11.61
C LEU A 185 -3.67 27.86 11.41
N ASP A 186 -4.25 28.65 12.29
CA ASP A 186 -4.16 30.11 12.30
C ASP A 186 -2.80 30.60 12.81
N LYS A 187 -2.26 29.99 13.88
CA LYS A 187 -1.01 30.46 14.54
C LYS A 187 0.23 29.62 14.24
N TYR A 188 0.06 28.37 13.82
CA TYR A 188 1.17 27.44 13.64
C TYR A 188 1.32 26.99 12.19
N HIS A 189 2.53 26.60 11.84
CA HIS A 189 2.84 26.10 10.50
C HIS A 189 3.27 24.64 10.58
N VAL A 190 2.35 23.73 10.24
CA VAL A 190 2.63 22.28 10.23
C VAL A 190 2.40 21.73 8.82
N TRP A 191 3.42 21.12 8.24
CA TRP A 191 3.32 20.55 6.89
C TRP A 191 4.28 19.39 6.65
N ARG A 192 3.96 18.58 5.64
CA ARG A 192 4.75 17.46 5.13
C ARG A 192 4.80 17.50 3.61
N ARG A 193 5.93 17.15 3.02
CA ARG A 193 6.11 17.04 1.57
C ARG A 193 6.35 15.58 1.23
N LEU A 194 5.38 14.96 0.57
CA LEU A 194 5.32 13.52 0.36
C LEU A 194 5.41 13.22 -1.14
N ILE A 195 6.11 12.16 -1.52
CA ILE A 195 5.93 11.48 -2.80
C ILE A 195 5.02 10.28 -2.54
N VAL A 196 3.92 10.17 -3.29
CA VAL A 196 2.96 9.07 -3.18
C VAL A 196 2.76 8.42 -4.55
N PRO A 197 2.88 7.08 -4.68
CA PRO A 197 2.54 6.39 -5.93
C PRO A 197 1.10 6.67 -6.38
N LEU A 198 0.91 6.99 -7.66
CA LEU A 198 -0.40 7.41 -8.19
C LEU A 198 -1.43 6.28 -8.28
N HIS A 199 -0.99 5.03 -8.20
CA HIS A 199 -1.89 3.87 -8.19
C HIS A 199 -2.53 3.61 -6.82
N ARG A 200 -2.06 4.28 -5.76
CA ARG A 200 -2.65 4.20 -4.42
C ARG A 200 -4.08 4.70 -4.41
N THR A 201 -4.89 4.17 -3.51
CA THR A 201 -6.26 4.65 -3.29
C THR A 201 -6.30 5.86 -2.38
N PHE A 202 -7.44 6.54 -2.29
CA PHE A 202 -7.65 7.62 -1.31
C PHE A 202 -7.64 7.11 0.14
N GLN A 203 -8.18 5.91 0.39
CA GLN A 203 -8.02 5.21 1.67
C GLN A 203 -6.54 5.01 2.05
N GLN A 204 -5.71 4.57 1.10
CA GLN A 204 -4.26 4.46 1.36
C GLN A 204 -3.59 5.83 1.52
N LEU A 205 -4.08 6.87 0.84
CA LEU A 205 -3.60 8.24 1.09
C LEU A 205 -3.94 8.70 2.50
N HIS A 206 -5.09 8.33 3.03
CA HIS A 206 -5.44 8.58 4.42
C HIS A 206 -4.44 7.91 5.38
N ASP A 207 -4.15 6.61 5.20
CA ASP A 207 -3.15 5.90 6.03
C ASP A 207 -1.77 6.59 6.00
N ILE A 208 -1.37 7.09 4.83
CA ILE A 208 -0.12 7.82 4.63
C ILE A 208 -0.13 9.14 5.40
N VAL A 209 -1.26 9.86 5.40
CA VAL A 209 -1.40 11.12 6.13
C VAL A 209 -1.40 10.89 7.64
N GLN A 210 -2.07 9.83 8.12
CA GLN A 210 -2.02 9.43 9.53
C GLN A 210 -0.59 9.22 10.01
N VAL A 211 0.23 8.46 9.25
CA VAL A 211 1.66 8.30 9.54
C VAL A 211 2.42 9.63 9.46
N ALA A 212 2.11 10.47 8.46
CA ALA A 212 2.83 11.72 8.26
C ALA A 212 2.57 12.77 9.36
N PHE A 213 1.45 12.65 10.08
CA PHE A 213 1.06 13.53 11.18
C PHE A 213 1.05 12.82 12.55
N SER A 214 1.55 11.59 12.64
CA SER A 214 1.64 10.79 13.87
C SER A 214 0.29 10.56 14.56
N TRP A 215 -0.77 10.37 13.77
CA TRP A 215 -2.12 10.08 14.24
C TRP A 215 -2.46 8.59 14.21
N GLN A 216 -3.54 8.22 14.90
CA GLN A 216 -3.87 6.84 15.26
C GLN A 216 -5.13 6.31 14.56
N ASP A 217 -5.72 7.09 13.65
CA ASP A 217 -6.92 6.73 12.89
C ASP A 217 -8.11 6.34 13.78
N TYR A 218 -8.40 7.17 14.79
CA TYR A 218 -9.54 6.98 15.69
C TYR A 218 -10.84 7.58 15.14
N HIS A 219 -10.74 8.48 14.17
CA HIS A 219 -11.86 9.33 13.78
C HIS A 219 -12.18 9.25 12.29
N LEU A 220 -13.42 9.63 11.98
CA LEU A 220 -13.89 9.73 10.60
C LEU A 220 -13.08 10.78 9.81
N HIS A 221 -13.02 10.57 8.50
CA HIS A 221 -12.33 11.46 7.60
C HIS A 221 -13.03 11.56 6.24
N GLU A 222 -12.66 12.59 5.48
CA GLU A 222 -13.15 12.77 4.13
C GLU A 222 -12.17 13.56 3.26
N PHE A 223 -12.28 13.36 1.95
CA PHE A 223 -11.58 14.15 0.95
C PHE A 223 -12.56 14.98 0.12
N TYR A 224 -12.15 16.21 -0.25
CA TYR A 224 -12.78 16.96 -1.32
C TYR A 224 -11.79 17.18 -2.45
N ILE A 225 -12.23 16.86 -3.66
CA ILE A 225 -11.45 17.06 -4.87
C ILE A 225 -12.05 18.26 -5.59
N CYS A 226 -11.21 19.27 -5.87
CA CYS A 226 -11.67 20.50 -6.46
C CYS A 226 -11.37 20.57 -7.97
N ASP A 227 -12.30 21.17 -8.73
CA ASP A 227 -12.06 21.57 -10.13
C ASP A 227 -11.63 23.04 -10.18
N GLN A 228 -10.44 23.27 -10.73
CA GLN A 228 -9.84 24.61 -10.82
C GLN A 228 -10.29 25.39 -12.05
N THR A 229 -10.96 24.73 -13.00
CA THR A 229 -11.42 25.34 -14.24
C THR A 229 -12.79 26.03 -14.09
N LYS A 230 -13.48 25.77 -12.98
CA LYS A 230 -14.81 26.30 -12.70
C LYS A 230 -14.78 27.16 -11.44
N PRO A 231 -14.94 28.50 -11.54
CA PRO A 231 -15.20 29.29 -10.35
C PRO A 231 -16.51 28.81 -9.72
N GLY A 232 -16.45 28.37 -8.47
CA GLY A 232 -17.60 27.84 -7.73
C GLY A 232 -18.30 28.88 -6.89
N LYS A 233 -19.46 28.51 -6.33
CA LYS A 233 -20.00 29.21 -5.15
C LYS A 233 -19.01 28.98 -4.00
N ILE A 234 -18.53 30.07 -3.40
CA ILE A 234 -17.64 29.99 -2.24
C ILE A 234 -18.39 29.27 -1.13
N THR A 235 -17.85 28.14 -0.68
CA THR A 235 -18.36 27.42 0.49
C THR A 235 -18.08 28.25 1.75
N SER A 236 -18.83 28.00 2.84
CA SER A 236 -18.57 28.69 4.11
C SER A 236 -17.10 28.53 4.51
N ILE A 237 -16.49 29.56 5.11
CA ILE A 237 -15.08 29.50 5.57
C ILE A 237 -14.81 28.36 6.56
N ASN A 238 -15.87 27.92 7.25
CA ASN A 238 -15.82 26.80 8.19
C ASN A 238 -16.04 25.44 7.52
N HIS A 239 -16.47 25.41 6.26
CA HIS A 239 -16.68 24.17 5.52
C HIS A 239 -15.33 23.50 5.19
N PRO A 240 -15.19 22.17 5.34
CA PRO A 240 -13.91 21.49 5.08
C PRO A 240 -13.38 21.66 3.64
N SER A 241 -14.31 21.72 2.67
CA SER A 241 -14.01 21.97 1.25
C SER A 241 -13.59 23.41 0.91
N PHE A 242 -13.63 24.35 1.87
CA PHE A 242 -13.30 25.74 1.62
C PHE A 242 -11.89 25.93 1.06
N THR A 243 -11.79 26.75 0.02
CA THR A 243 -10.53 27.22 -0.56
C THR A 243 -10.59 28.74 -0.71
N LYS A 244 -9.49 29.43 -0.40
CA LYS A 244 -9.42 30.91 -0.52
C LYS A 244 -9.55 31.34 -1.99
N GLU A 245 -9.16 30.46 -2.91
CA GLU A 245 -9.23 30.64 -4.35
C GLU A 245 -10.64 30.43 -4.93
N GLY A 246 -11.60 29.93 -4.14
CA GLY A 246 -12.97 29.71 -4.60
C GLY A 246 -13.15 28.51 -5.54
N TYR A 247 -12.26 27.51 -5.45
CA TYR A 247 -12.39 26.27 -6.21
C TYR A 247 -13.61 25.48 -5.77
N LYS A 248 -14.38 24.99 -6.74
CA LYS A 248 -15.58 24.18 -6.47
C LYS A 248 -15.19 22.73 -6.18
N PRO A 249 -15.62 22.12 -5.06
CA PRO A 249 -15.55 20.66 -4.91
C PRO A 249 -16.42 19.99 -5.99
N ILE A 250 -15.85 19.00 -6.67
CA ILE A 250 -16.56 18.18 -7.67
C ILE A 250 -16.97 16.82 -7.13
N VAL A 251 -16.22 16.29 -6.17
CA VAL A 251 -16.54 15.07 -5.47
C VAL A 251 -16.07 15.15 -4.03
N ASN A 252 -16.85 14.56 -3.14
CA ASN A 252 -16.53 14.29 -1.75
C ASN A 252 -16.38 12.78 -1.60
N LEU A 253 -15.16 12.35 -1.27
CA LEU A 253 -14.87 10.95 -0.99
C LEU A 253 -14.97 10.74 0.51
N VAL A 254 -15.83 9.82 0.94
CA VAL A 254 -16.15 9.56 2.35
C VAL A 254 -15.69 8.17 2.75
N CYS A 255 -15.28 8.02 4.01
CA CYS A 255 -14.83 6.75 4.57
C CYS A 255 -15.98 5.89 5.13
N ASP A 256 -17.15 6.47 5.35
CA ASP A 256 -18.30 5.81 6.00
C ASP A 256 -19.61 6.05 5.24
N GLU A 257 -20.47 5.02 5.17
CA GLU A 257 -21.74 5.08 4.44
C GLU A 257 -22.78 6.00 5.12
N GLU A 258 -22.70 6.22 6.44
CA GLU A 258 -23.59 7.14 7.15
C GLU A 258 -23.44 8.59 6.64
N ALA A 259 -22.30 8.94 6.05
CA ALA A 259 -22.08 10.25 5.45
C ALA A 259 -23.11 10.56 4.34
N PHE A 260 -23.61 9.55 3.61
CA PHE A 260 -24.62 9.75 2.56
C PHE A 260 -25.96 10.29 3.10
N ALA A 261 -26.22 10.19 4.41
CA ALA A 261 -27.38 10.80 5.03
C ALA A 261 -27.27 12.33 5.15
N TYR A 262 -26.07 12.89 4.96
CA TYR A 262 -25.76 14.31 5.11
C TYR A 262 -25.14 14.89 3.82
N PRO A 263 -25.90 14.95 2.71
CA PRO A 263 -25.36 15.42 1.43
C PRO A 263 -24.92 16.88 1.48
N VAL A 264 -23.77 17.16 0.87
CA VAL A 264 -23.19 18.51 0.76
C VAL A 264 -23.63 19.16 -0.55
N ASP A 265 -24.70 19.96 -0.52
CA ASP A 265 -25.25 20.72 -1.66
C ASP A 265 -25.27 19.88 -2.98
N ASP A 266 -24.64 20.40 -4.05
CA ASP A 266 -24.53 19.78 -5.38
C ASP A 266 -23.20 18.99 -5.57
N VAL A 267 -22.57 18.53 -4.49
CA VAL A 267 -21.31 17.77 -4.56
C VAL A 267 -21.62 16.29 -4.63
N GLU A 268 -21.10 15.61 -5.66
CA GLU A 268 -21.22 14.16 -5.75
C GLU A 268 -20.47 13.51 -4.57
N MET A 269 -21.11 12.57 -3.87
CA MET A 269 -20.48 11.78 -2.82
C MET A 269 -20.18 10.38 -3.31
N ARG A 270 -19.03 9.83 -2.93
CA ARG A 270 -18.64 8.44 -3.22
C ARG A 270 -17.86 7.86 -2.05
N MET A 271 -17.93 6.54 -1.87
CA MET A 271 -16.99 5.85 -0.99
C MET A 271 -15.58 6.01 -1.55
N GLU A 272 -14.61 6.27 -0.68
CA GLU A 272 -13.20 6.37 -1.09
C GLU A 272 -12.57 5.04 -1.50
N THR A 273 -13.14 3.93 -1.01
CA THR A 273 -12.61 2.58 -1.20
C THR A 273 -12.45 2.25 -2.68
N GLY A 274 -11.24 1.85 -3.08
CA GLY A 274 -10.90 1.49 -4.45
C GLY A 274 -10.67 2.65 -5.42
N ILE A 275 -10.97 3.89 -5.04
CA ILE A 275 -10.76 5.06 -5.88
C ILE A 275 -9.27 5.44 -5.87
N LYS A 276 -8.62 5.44 -7.04
CA LYS A 276 -7.17 5.71 -7.17
C LYS A 276 -6.86 7.20 -7.29
N LEU A 277 -5.71 7.62 -6.76
CA LEU A 277 -5.20 8.99 -6.93
C LEU A 277 -5.08 9.39 -8.40
N SER A 278 -4.69 8.46 -9.26
CA SER A 278 -4.58 8.65 -10.72
C SER A 278 -5.90 9.02 -11.42
N GLU A 279 -7.05 8.79 -10.79
CA GLU A 279 -8.35 9.16 -11.38
C GLU A 279 -8.56 10.69 -11.37
N TYR A 280 -7.97 11.38 -10.40
CA TYR A 280 -8.14 12.81 -10.19
C TYR A 280 -6.85 13.61 -10.36
N ILE A 281 -5.68 13.02 -10.11
CA ILE A 281 -4.38 13.67 -10.29
C ILE A 281 -3.80 13.25 -11.65
N PRO A 282 -3.32 14.19 -12.50
CA PRO A 282 -2.99 15.59 -12.20
C PRO A 282 -4.04 16.62 -12.59
N LYS A 283 -5.30 16.20 -12.86
CA LYS A 283 -6.37 17.12 -13.27
C LYS A 283 -6.71 18.09 -12.15
N SER A 284 -6.88 17.59 -10.93
CA SER A 284 -6.93 18.41 -9.73
C SER A 284 -5.50 18.78 -9.29
N LYS A 285 -5.28 20.05 -8.91
CA LYS A 285 -4.03 20.48 -8.27
C LYS A 285 -4.15 20.73 -6.77
N VAL A 286 -5.35 20.72 -6.23
CA VAL A 286 -5.59 20.94 -4.80
C VAL A 286 -6.64 19.95 -4.33
N LEU A 287 -6.31 19.21 -3.27
CA LEU A 287 -7.24 18.36 -2.54
C LEU A 287 -7.41 18.93 -1.12
N ARG A 288 -8.56 18.68 -0.53
CA ARG A 288 -8.82 18.93 0.88
C ARG A 288 -9.01 17.60 1.57
N TYR A 289 -8.46 17.48 2.76
CA TYR A 289 -8.63 16.31 3.62
C TYR A 289 -9.04 16.81 4.99
N ASN A 290 -10.12 16.27 5.53
CA ASN A 290 -10.58 16.58 6.87
C ASN A 290 -10.48 15.31 7.71
N TYR A 291 -9.87 15.43 8.88
CA TYR A 291 -9.76 14.35 9.86
C TYR A 291 -10.34 14.82 11.19
N ASP A 292 -11.03 13.90 11.87
CA ASP A 292 -11.75 14.18 13.11
C ASP A 292 -12.81 15.27 12.92
N PHE A 293 -14.08 14.87 12.81
CA PHE A 293 -15.16 15.83 12.60
C PHE A 293 -15.51 16.63 13.87
N GLY A 294 -15.00 16.21 15.04
CA GLY A 294 -15.07 16.96 16.29
C GLY A 294 -14.02 18.07 16.33
N ASP A 295 -12.73 17.70 16.25
CA ASP A 295 -11.61 18.63 16.31
C ASP A 295 -11.37 19.41 15.00
N ASN A 296 -11.88 18.88 13.88
CA ASN A 296 -11.92 19.47 12.55
C ASN A 296 -10.53 19.80 11.98
N TRP A 297 -9.65 18.79 11.95
CA TRP A 297 -8.29 18.91 11.41
C TRP A 297 -8.30 18.99 9.88
N ARG A 298 -8.35 20.22 9.37
CA ARG A 298 -8.42 20.52 7.94
C ARG A 298 -7.03 20.60 7.31
N HIS A 299 -6.83 19.86 6.23
CA HIS A 299 -5.60 19.86 5.45
C HIS A 299 -5.82 20.39 4.05
N ARG A 300 -4.82 21.13 3.55
CA ARG A 300 -4.65 21.44 2.13
C ARG A 300 -3.56 20.55 1.56
N MET A 301 -3.84 19.91 0.43
CA MET A 301 -2.88 19.09 -0.29
C MET A 301 -2.64 19.70 -1.67
N ASP A 302 -1.50 20.37 -1.85
CA ASP A 302 -1.10 20.94 -3.13
C ASP A 302 -0.32 19.91 -3.95
N VAL A 303 -0.78 19.64 -5.18
CA VAL A 303 -0.09 18.81 -6.17
C VAL A 303 1.04 19.62 -6.80
N LEU A 304 2.27 19.36 -6.37
CA LEU A 304 3.45 20.09 -6.85
C LEU A 304 3.88 19.63 -8.24
N ARG A 305 3.94 18.31 -8.44
CA ARG A 305 4.28 17.70 -9.75
C ARG A 305 3.92 16.22 -9.79
N VAL A 306 3.83 15.68 -11.01
CA VAL A 306 3.83 14.23 -11.27
C VAL A 306 5.24 13.79 -11.65
N ILE A 307 5.66 12.65 -11.14
CA ILE A 307 6.94 12.00 -11.40
C ILE A 307 6.63 10.72 -12.18
N ASP A 308 7.15 10.57 -13.41
CA ASP A 308 6.81 9.42 -14.25
C ASP A 308 7.67 8.16 -13.95
N ASN A 309 8.84 8.34 -13.34
CA ASN A 309 9.86 7.31 -13.15
C ASN A 309 10.33 7.22 -11.69
N TYR A 310 9.40 7.26 -10.76
CA TYR A 310 9.69 7.13 -9.33
C TYR A 310 10.28 5.74 -9.02
N LYS A 311 11.36 5.73 -8.25
CA LYS A 311 12.26 4.58 -8.03
C LYS A 311 11.97 3.78 -6.77
N HIS A 312 10.84 4.05 -6.13
CA HIS A 312 10.33 3.26 -5.03
C HIS A 312 8.92 2.81 -5.34
N ASN A 313 8.48 1.76 -4.68
CA ASN A 313 7.10 1.31 -4.73
C ASN A 313 6.25 1.77 -3.52
N HIS A 314 6.85 2.54 -2.63
CA HIS A 314 6.23 3.05 -1.41
C HIS A 314 6.32 4.59 -1.33
N PRO A 315 5.47 5.24 -0.52
CA PRO A 315 5.55 6.66 -0.22
C PRO A 315 6.86 7.06 0.47
N VAL A 316 7.27 8.32 0.28
CA VAL A 316 8.44 8.91 0.95
C VAL A 316 8.15 10.35 1.37
N CYS A 317 8.47 10.70 2.60
CA CYS A 317 8.55 12.07 3.08
C CYS A 317 9.90 12.69 2.70
N LEU A 318 9.86 13.79 1.94
CA LEU A 318 11.02 14.54 1.48
C LEU A 318 11.44 15.66 2.43
N ALA A 319 10.47 16.22 3.16
CA ALA A 319 10.66 17.31 4.10
C ALA A 319 9.37 17.51 4.92
N GLY A 320 9.50 18.14 6.08
CA GLY A 320 8.38 18.58 6.89
C GLY A 320 8.83 19.61 7.92
N ASP A 321 7.87 20.30 8.50
CA ASP A 321 8.10 21.25 9.60
C ASP A 321 6.88 21.29 10.52
N GLY A 322 7.10 21.71 11.76
CA GLY A 322 6.08 21.82 12.81
C GLY A 322 5.68 20.48 13.46
N LYS A 323 5.39 20.55 14.75
CA LYS A 323 4.86 19.44 15.55
C LYS A 323 3.39 19.23 15.18
N ALA A 324 2.99 18.02 14.81
CA ALA A 324 1.56 17.75 14.60
C ALA A 324 0.80 17.81 15.94
N PRO A 325 -0.49 18.16 15.97
CA PRO A 325 -1.31 18.03 17.18
C PRO A 325 -1.39 16.56 17.63
N PRO A 326 -1.29 16.25 18.94
CA PRO A 326 -1.65 14.92 19.44
C PRO A 326 -3.11 14.57 19.11
N GLU A 327 -3.41 13.28 19.03
CA GLU A 327 -4.80 12.80 18.97
C GLU A 327 -5.62 13.31 20.16
N ASP A 328 -6.90 13.61 19.91
CA ASP A 328 -7.88 14.06 20.92
C ASP A 328 -7.47 15.29 21.74
N VAL A 329 -6.58 16.14 21.20
CA VAL A 329 -6.09 17.32 21.95
C VAL A 329 -7.15 18.41 22.09
N GLY A 330 -8.27 18.35 21.35
CA GLY A 330 -9.39 19.28 21.48
C GLY A 330 -9.33 20.43 20.47
N GLY A 331 -8.98 20.10 19.23
CA GLY A 331 -8.90 21.04 18.11
C GLY A 331 -7.80 22.07 18.30
N GLU A 332 -7.84 23.13 17.49
CA GLU A 332 -6.77 24.13 17.47
C GLU A 332 -6.56 24.84 18.82
N GLY A 333 -7.63 25.12 19.56
CA GLY A 333 -7.52 25.74 20.88
C GLY A 333 -6.87 24.81 21.92
N GLY A 334 -7.18 23.51 21.87
CA GLY A 334 -6.54 22.52 22.73
C GLY A 334 -5.06 22.32 22.37
N TYR A 335 -4.73 22.35 21.08
CA TYR A 335 -3.34 22.29 20.61
C TYR A 335 -2.52 23.52 21.03
N GLU A 336 -3.09 24.73 20.99
CA GLU A 336 -2.46 25.94 21.54
C GLU A 336 -2.12 25.78 23.03
N GLU A 337 -3.06 25.26 23.81
CA GLU A 337 -2.88 25.04 25.24
C GLU A 337 -1.84 23.94 25.52
N PHE A 338 -1.87 22.86 24.75
CA PHE A 338 -0.86 21.80 24.80
C PHE A 338 0.55 22.36 24.59
N LEU A 339 0.77 23.12 23.53
CA LEU A 339 2.08 23.72 23.24
C LEU A 339 2.51 24.68 24.36
N ARG A 340 1.60 25.51 24.87
CA ARG A 340 1.86 26.43 25.98
C ARG A 340 2.35 25.69 27.23
N ILE A 341 1.73 24.55 27.55
CA ILE A 341 2.07 23.75 28.73
C ILE A 341 3.42 23.06 28.53
N ILE A 342 3.63 22.34 27.43
CA ILE A 342 4.88 21.55 27.25
C ILE A 342 6.13 22.42 27.03
N GLU A 343 5.97 23.68 26.63
CA GLU A 343 7.08 24.62 26.51
C GLU A 343 7.51 25.22 27.86
N ASN A 344 6.71 25.03 28.92
CA ASN A 344 6.99 25.54 30.26
C ASN A 344 7.01 24.40 31.30
N PRO A 345 8.18 23.80 31.59
CA PRO A 345 8.31 22.75 32.61
C PRO A 345 7.87 23.13 34.04
N GLU A 346 7.75 24.44 34.33
CA GLU A 346 7.27 24.95 35.62
C GLU A 346 5.74 25.11 35.67
N ASP A 347 5.04 24.84 34.56
CA ASP A 347 3.58 24.85 34.53
C ASP A 347 3.01 23.75 35.45
N PRO A 348 2.04 24.05 36.32
CA PRO A 348 1.46 23.04 37.22
C PRO A 348 0.84 21.84 36.48
N ASP A 349 0.42 22.00 35.23
CA ASP A 349 -0.16 20.93 34.41
C ASP A 349 0.88 20.20 33.54
N PHE A 350 2.16 20.60 33.55
CA PHE A 350 3.21 20.01 32.71
C PHE A 350 3.31 18.50 32.85
N VAL A 351 3.43 17.99 34.09
CA VAL A 351 3.59 16.55 34.35
C VAL A 351 2.35 15.76 33.94
N HIS A 352 1.16 16.35 34.06
CA HIS A 352 -0.08 15.72 33.61
C HIS A 352 -0.13 15.63 32.09
N MET A 353 0.16 16.75 31.41
CA MET A 353 0.17 16.86 29.96
C MET A 353 1.21 15.94 29.33
N GLU A 354 2.42 15.90 29.87
CA GLU A 354 3.49 14.99 29.41
C GLU A 354 3.05 13.53 29.46
N ARG A 355 2.43 13.10 30.57
CA ARG A 355 1.92 11.73 30.72
C ARG A 355 0.78 11.42 29.76
N TRP A 356 -0.14 12.37 29.56
CA TRP A 356 -1.26 12.20 28.64
C TRP A 356 -0.74 12.03 27.20
N VAL A 357 0.20 12.88 26.77
CA VAL A 357 0.81 12.84 25.43
C VAL A 357 1.65 11.58 25.18
N ILE A 358 2.38 11.09 26.19
CA ILE A 358 3.04 9.77 26.11
C ILE A 358 1.99 8.66 25.93
N GLY A 359 0.87 8.75 26.64
CA GLY A 359 -0.25 7.81 26.52
C GLY A 359 -0.90 7.79 25.13
N GLN A 360 -0.91 8.94 24.45
CA GLN A 360 -1.39 9.07 23.06
C GLN A 360 -0.39 8.57 22.02
N GLY A 361 0.82 8.15 22.43
CA GLY A 361 1.87 7.77 21.49
C GLY A 361 2.37 8.95 20.65
N PHE A 362 2.24 10.18 21.15
CA PHE A 362 2.75 11.36 20.47
C PHE A 362 4.26 11.30 20.36
N GLU A 363 4.75 11.69 19.19
CA GLU A 363 6.17 11.72 18.89
C GLU A 363 6.54 13.01 18.16
N GLU A 364 7.74 13.50 18.43
CA GLU A 364 8.29 14.59 17.63
C GLU A 364 8.51 14.15 16.18
N PHE A 365 8.48 15.12 15.26
CA PHE A 365 8.68 14.84 13.85
C PHE A 365 10.10 14.30 13.59
N ASP A 366 10.17 13.01 13.29
CA ASP A 366 11.37 12.33 12.83
C ASP A 366 11.14 11.80 11.39
N MET A 367 11.83 12.40 10.43
CA MET A 367 11.69 12.06 9.02
C MET A 367 12.24 10.67 8.69
N GLU A 368 13.28 10.20 9.39
CA GLU A 368 13.84 8.86 9.15
C GLU A 368 12.86 7.80 9.62
N ARG A 369 12.35 7.94 10.85
CA ARG A 369 11.34 7.04 11.41
C ARG A 369 10.05 7.05 10.58
N MET A 370 9.58 8.22 10.18
CA MET A 370 8.41 8.35 9.31
C MET A 370 8.62 7.60 7.98
N ASN A 371 9.79 7.74 7.36
CA ASN A 371 10.10 7.03 6.12
C ASN A 371 10.25 5.52 6.31
N GLN A 372 10.61 5.03 7.50
CA GLN A 372 10.57 3.61 7.82
C GLN A 372 9.11 3.11 7.87
N MET A 373 8.23 3.83 8.55
CA MET A 373 6.80 3.48 8.64
C MET A 373 6.09 3.57 7.29
N LEU A 374 6.42 4.58 6.46
CA LEU A 374 5.83 4.75 5.14
C LEU A 374 6.17 3.63 4.15
N LYS A 375 7.23 2.83 4.38
CA LYS A 375 7.53 1.66 3.54
C LYS A 375 6.44 0.59 3.58
N GLU A 376 5.70 0.55 4.68
CA GLU A 376 4.63 -0.43 4.92
C GLU A 376 3.28 0.06 4.37
N LYS A 377 3.20 1.28 3.83
CA LYS A 377 1.96 1.91 3.35
C LYS A 377 1.78 1.83 1.84
#